data_AF-A0A9D6G949-F1
#
_entry.id   AF-A0A9D6G949-F1
#
_cell.length_a   1.000
_cell.length_b   1.000
_cell.length_c   1.000
_cell.angle_alpha   90.00
_cell.angle_beta   90.00
_cell.angle_gamma   90.00
#
_symmetry.space_group_name_H-M   'P 1'
#
loop_
_entity.id
_entity.type
_entity.pdbx_description
1 polymer ?
#
loop_
_entity_poly.entity_id
_entity_poly.type
_entity_poly.pdbx_seq_one_letter_code
_entity_poly.pdbx_strand_id
1 'polypeptide(L)'
;MSFAERYRSLFERLPEAARRHVADWKIVRLPGNLPPWTDSTLAVRAGDELTWLAEGRVAASEELGLWGGPSFHLWTRIGERGTIFKGTGATHTFRATAAGALHFATYQGEWATRDGELATPVELYQTVTGVIEVAAIRWSGGAAEGLAAIAAAGPQDPLIGAELRRLASPVVKPEGWEQLWFLGDNAIFSSRGGGIGVHMHEDAGILQKPVEIDLTPDTTLSWRWLVSKLPASEAENTIPTHDYLSIAVEFDNRLDLTYYWSAALPVGTVFTCPLPTWAARETHMVVRS
;
A
#
# COMPACT_ATOMS: atom_id res chain seq x y z
N MET A 1 -13.69 16.25 16.82
CA MET A 1 -14.57 15.89 15.70
C MET A 1 -13.99 14.64 15.09
N SER A 2 -14.77 13.57 14.97
CA SER A 2 -14.34 12.32 14.31
C SER A 2 -14.08 12.52 12.82
N PHE A 3 -13.39 11.58 12.16
CA PHE A 3 -13.20 11.58 10.71
C PHE A 3 -14.53 11.77 9.97
N ALA A 4 -15.52 10.94 10.33
CA ALA A 4 -16.81 10.90 9.67
C ALA A 4 -17.57 12.23 9.83
N GLU A 5 -17.54 12.83 11.02
CA GLU A 5 -18.14 14.15 11.24
C GLU A 5 -17.40 15.24 10.46
N ARG A 6 -16.06 15.19 10.42
CA ARG A 6 -15.23 16.16 9.70
C ARG A 6 -15.56 16.16 8.21
N TYR A 7 -15.50 15.01 7.56
CA TYR A 7 -15.75 14.93 6.12
C TYR A 7 -17.21 15.09 5.75
N ARG A 8 -18.15 14.62 6.58
CA ARG A 8 -19.58 14.88 6.35
C ARG A 8 -19.87 16.38 6.37
N SER A 9 -19.40 17.05 7.43
CA SER A 9 -19.53 18.50 7.58
C SER A 9 -18.85 19.26 6.43
N LEU A 10 -17.66 18.84 6.01
CA LEU A 10 -16.93 19.43 4.89
C LEU A 10 -17.75 19.33 3.59
N PHE A 11 -18.25 18.15 3.22
CA PHE A 11 -18.97 17.96 1.96
C PHE A 11 -20.37 18.57 1.96
N GLU A 12 -21.10 18.52 3.09
CA GLU A 12 -22.44 19.12 3.22
C GLU A 12 -22.41 20.65 3.18
N ARG A 13 -21.28 21.26 3.57
CA ARG A 13 -21.12 22.72 3.65
C ARG A 13 -20.25 23.30 2.54
N LEU A 14 -19.94 22.53 1.49
CA LEU A 14 -19.18 23.05 0.35
C LEU A 14 -19.93 24.22 -0.30
N PRO A 15 -19.28 25.37 -0.53
CA PRO A 15 -19.81 26.42 -1.38
C PRO A 15 -20.09 25.88 -2.80
N GLU A 16 -21.09 26.46 -3.47
CA GLU A 16 -21.54 26.02 -4.81
C GLU A 16 -20.38 25.87 -5.82
N ALA A 17 -19.43 26.81 -5.78
CA ALA A 17 -18.25 26.81 -6.65
C ALA A 17 -17.37 25.57 -6.50
N ALA A 18 -17.28 24.99 -5.29
CA ALA A 18 -16.57 23.73 -5.05
C ALA A 18 -17.51 22.52 -5.22
N ARG A 19 -18.77 22.64 -4.78
CA ARG A 19 -19.77 21.58 -4.82
C ARG A 19 -20.01 21.04 -6.24
N ARG A 20 -20.01 21.93 -7.25
CA ARG A 20 -20.18 21.55 -8.67
C ARG A 20 -19.15 20.53 -9.18
N HIS A 21 -17.96 20.46 -8.56
CA HIS A 21 -16.92 19.50 -8.95
C HIS A 21 -17.15 18.11 -8.35
N VAL A 22 -17.99 17.96 -7.33
CA VAL A 22 -18.23 16.69 -6.63
C VAL A 22 -19.52 16.06 -7.16
N ALA A 23 -19.39 14.94 -7.87
CA ALA A 23 -20.55 14.22 -8.40
C ALA A 23 -21.25 13.40 -7.30
N ASP A 24 -20.48 12.71 -6.46
CA ASP A 24 -20.98 11.94 -5.32
C ASP A 24 -19.83 11.69 -4.32
N TRP A 25 -20.16 11.36 -3.08
CA TRP A 25 -19.18 11.00 -2.05
C TRP A 25 -19.77 10.04 -1.02
N LYS A 26 -18.90 9.23 -0.40
CA LYS A 26 -19.25 8.28 0.65
C LYS A 26 -18.22 8.32 1.76
N ILE A 27 -18.68 8.08 3.00
CA ILE A 27 -17.81 7.82 4.14
C ILE A 27 -17.99 6.36 4.51
N VAL A 28 -16.90 5.61 4.50
CA VAL A 28 -16.87 4.17 4.75
C VAL A 28 -16.03 3.92 5.98
N ARG A 29 -16.56 3.12 6.90
CA ARG A 29 -15.84 2.67 8.10
C ARG A 29 -15.45 1.22 7.91
N LEU A 30 -14.17 0.93 8.07
CA LEU A 30 -13.56 -0.37 7.83
C LEU A 30 -12.94 -0.89 9.15
N PRO A 31 -13.69 -1.67 9.94
CA PRO A 31 -13.13 -2.36 11.09
C PRO A 31 -12.06 -3.36 10.65
N GLY A 32 -10.94 -3.42 11.38
CA GLY A 32 -9.88 -4.39 11.09
C GLY A 32 -10.32 -5.85 11.24
N ASN A 33 -11.40 -6.10 12.00
CA ASN A 33 -11.91 -7.43 12.30
C ASN A 33 -13.01 -7.95 11.36
N LEU A 34 -13.23 -7.30 10.21
CA LEU A 34 -14.20 -7.75 9.21
C LEU A 34 -13.48 -8.18 7.92
N PRO A 35 -13.73 -9.40 7.42
CA PRO A 35 -13.08 -9.93 6.22
C PRO A 35 -13.76 -9.48 4.92
N PRO A 36 -12.96 -9.34 3.87
CA PRO A 36 -12.14 -8.16 3.73
C PRO A 36 -12.93 -7.03 3.09
N TRP A 37 -13.94 -7.35 2.26
CA TRP A 37 -14.60 -6.39 1.38
C TRP A 37 -15.81 -5.71 2.02
N THR A 38 -15.81 -4.38 2.00
CA THR A 38 -16.94 -3.53 2.33
C THR A 38 -17.37 -2.77 1.08
N ASP A 39 -18.65 -2.88 0.71
CA ASP A 39 -19.25 -2.05 -0.34
C ASP A 39 -19.43 -0.60 0.17
N SER A 40 -18.87 0.38 -0.56
CA SER A 40 -19.05 1.79 -0.24
C SER A 40 -20.40 2.36 -0.67
N THR A 41 -21.13 1.65 -1.52
CA THR A 41 -22.32 2.08 -2.28
C THR A 41 -22.08 3.23 -3.27
N LEU A 42 -20.81 3.64 -3.47
CA LEU A 42 -20.45 4.64 -4.48
C LEU A 42 -20.45 3.97 -5.86
N ALA A 43 -21.40 4.33 -6.71
CA ALA A 43 -21.45 3.85 -8.07
C ALA A 43 -20.36 4.52 -8.92
N VAL A 44 -19.64 3.73 -9.71
CA VAL A 44 -18.53 4.18 -10.56
C VAL A 44 -18.80 3.81 -12.01
N ARG A 45 -18.43 4.70 -12.93
CA ARG A 45 -18.42 4.47 -14.38
C ARG A 45 -16.99 4.46 -14.88
N ALA A 46 -16.76 3.75 -15.98
CA ALA A 46 -15.49 3.85 -16.68
C ALA A 46 -15.24 5.30 -17.13
N GLY A 47 -14.03 5.81 -16.87
CA GLY A 47 -13.64 7.18 -17.16
C GLY A 47 -13.82 8.15 -16.00
N ASP A 48 -14.60 7.81 -14.96
CA ASP A 48 -14.73 8.65 -13.76
C ASP A 48 -13.35 8.83 -13.10
N GLU A 49 -13.07 10.03 -12.61
CA GLU A 49 -11.97 10.24 -11.67
C GLU A 49 -12.50 10.15 -10.24
N LEU A 50 -11.73 9.47 -9.39
CA LEU A 50 -12.06 9.25 -8.00
C LEU A 50 -10.88 9.62 -7.12
N THR A 51 -11.18 10.06 -5.91
CA THR A 51 -10.20 10.23 -4.84
C THR A 51 -10.69 9.53 -3.60
N TRP A 52 -9.79 8.89 -2.85
CA TRP A 52 -10.05 8.58 -1.45
C TRP A 52 -9.08 9.29 -0.54
N LEU A 53 -9.57 9.63 0.65
CA LEU A 53 -8.83 10.17 1.78
C LEU A 53 -9.10 9.23 2.95
N ALA A 54 -8.06 8.72 3.60
CA ALA A 54 -8.21 7.73 4.66
C ALA A 54 -7.40 8.09 5.91
N GLU A 55 -7.94 7.75 7.08
CA GLU A 55 -7.23 7.84 8.35
C GLU A 55 -7.54 6.64 9.24
N GLY A 56 -6.77 6.50 10.32
CA GLY A 56 -6.92 5.43 11.29
C GLY A 56 -5.83 4.38 11.15
N ARG A 57 -5.97 3.31 11.89
CA ARG A 57 -5.04 2.18 11.93
C ARG A 57 -5.77 0.92 12.31
N VAL A 58 -5.26 -0.21 11.86
CA VAL A 58 -5.64 -1.53 12.36
C VAL A 58 -4.43 -2.17 13.04
N ALA A 59 -4.69 -2.95 14.08
CA ALA A 59 -3.64 -3.56 14.89
C ALA A 59 -3.86 -5.08 14.96
N ALA A 60 -2.86 -5.83 14.51
CA ALA A 60 -2.80 -7.28 14.70
C ALA A 60 -2.43 -7.63 16.15
N SER A 61 -1.60 -6.81 16.79
CA SER A 61 -1.28 -6.90 18.23
C SER A 61 -0.87 -5.53 18.77
N GLU A 62 -1.68 -4.95 19.65
CA GLU A 62 -1.33 -3.70 20.35
C GLU A 62 -0.15 -3.90 21.32
N GLU A 63 -0.05 -5.08 21.96
CA GLU A 63 1.04 -5.41 22.90
C GLU A 63 2.41 -5.43 22.21
N LEU A 64 2.47 -5.99 21.01
CA LEU A 64 3.70 -6.07 20.22
C LEU A 64 3.93 -4.85 19.33
N GLY A 65 3.03 -3.85 19.37
CA GLY A 65 3.10 -2.69 18.49
C GLY A 65 2.93 -3.03 17.00
N LEU A 66 2.26 -4.15 16.68
CA LEU A 66 2.01 -4.60 15.31
C LEU A 66 0.72 -3.95 14.78
N TRP A 67 0.87 -2.81 14.14
CA TRP A 67 -0.23 -2.05 13.55
C TRP A 67 0.21 -1.39 12.24
N GLY A 68 -0.77 -1.02 11.43
CA GLY A 68 -0.54 -0.30 10.19
C GLY A 68 -1.68 0.64 9.83
N GLY A 69 -1.36 1.66 9.05
CA GLY A 69 -2.32 2.62 8.51
C GLY A 69 -2.90 2.21 7.15
N PRO A 70 -3.63 3.13 6.49
CA PRO A 70 -4.23 2.88 5.19
C PRO A 70 -3.21 2.56 4.09
N SER A 71 -1.98 3.10 4.18
CA SER A 71 -0.90 2.80 3.23
C SER A 71 -0.65 1.30 3.08
N PHE A 72 -0.73 0.52 4.17
CA PHE A 72 -0.56 -0.93 4.13
C PHE A 72 -1.89 -1.67 3.96
N HIS A 73 -2.91 -1.31 4.75
CA HIS A 73 -4.12 -2.13 4.88
C HIS A 73 -5.25 -1.79 3.89
N LEU A 74 -5.29 -0.59 3.29
CA LEU A 74 -6.43 -0.17 2.47
C LEU A 74 -6.29 -0.61 1.02
N TRP A 75 -7.11 -1.58 0.63
CA TRP A 75 -7.21 -2.08 -0.74
C TRP A 75 -8.54 -1.73 -1.38
N THR A 76 -8.58 -1.68 -2.71
CA THR A 76 -9.74 -1.23 -3.48
C THR A 76 -9.99 -2.13 -4.68
N ARG A 77 -11.27 -2.29 -5.06
CA ARG A 77 -11.68 -2.83 -6.36
C ARG A 77 -12.98 -2.17 -6.83
N ILE A 78 -13.25 -2.24 -8.13
CA ILE A 78 -14.52 -1.80 -8.73
C ILE A 78 -15.33 -3.03 -9.14
N GLY A 79 -16.51 -3.19 -8.53
CA GLY A 79 -17.34 -4.38 -8.65
C GLY A 79 -16.80 -5.58 -7.85
N GLU A 80 -17.65 -6.59 -7.68
CA GLU A 80 -17.35 -7.78 -6.87
C GLU A 80 -16.22 -8.66 -7.42
N ARG A 81 -15.88 -8.50 -8.71
CA ARG A 81 -14.79 -9.24 -9.39
C ARG A 81 -13.80 -8.32 -10.09
N GLY A 82 -13.74 -7.06 -9.68
CA GLY A 82 -12.75 -6.12 -10.20
C GLY A 82 -11.34 -6.51 -9.78
N THR A 83 -10.34 -6.19 -10.62
CA THR A 83 -8.94 -6.34 -10.23
C THR A 83 -8.64 -5.47 -9.01
N ILE A 84 -8.07 -6.08 -7.98
CA ILE A 84 -7.69 -5.37 -6.76
C ILE A 84 -6.48 -4.49 -7.02
N PHE A 85 -6.43 -3.38 -6.32
CA PHE A 85 -5.26 -2.51 -6.29
C PHE A 85 -5.18 -1.78 -4.95
N LYS A 86 -3.98 -1.27 -4.67
CA LYS A 86 -3.69 -0.44 -3.51
C LYS A 86 -3.31 0.94 -3.99
N GLY A 87 -3.64 1.96 -3.22
CA GLY A 87 -3.13 3.31 -3.46
C GLY A 87 -1.73 3.47 -2.91
N THR A 88 -1.16 4.64 -3.19
CA THR A 88 0.21 5.00 -2.83
C THR A 88 0.38 5.52 -1.39
N GLY A 89 -0.66 5.46 -0.57
CA GLY A 89 -0.67 5.93 0.82
C GLY A 89 -2.08 6.17 1.37
N ALA A 90 -2.19 7.04 2.37
CA ALA A 90 -3.46 7.44 2.99
C ALA A 90 -4.41 8.19 2.05
N THR A 91 -3.90 8.68 0.92
CA THR A 91 -4.69 9.31 -0.14
C THR A 91 -4.33 8.73 -1.49
N HIS A 92 -5.30 8.69 -2.39
CA HIS A 92 -5.05 8.28 -3.76
C HIS A 92 -6.13 8.83 -4.69
N THR A 93 -5.72 9.16 -5.90
CA THR A 93 -6.58 9.58 -6.98
C THR A 93 -6.25 8.75 -8.20
N PHE A 94 -7.29 8.24 -8.84
CA PHE A 94 -7.19 7.37 -10.00
C PHE A 94 -8.37 7.59 -10.94
N ARG A 95 -8.20 7.13 -12.18
CA ARG A 95 -9.26 7.08 -13.17
C ARG A 95 -9.78 5.65 -13.28
N ALA A 96 -11.09 5.47 -13.12
CA ALA A 96 -11.72 4.17 -13.23
C ALA A 96 -11.65 3.64 -14.67
N THR A 97 -11.23 2.39 -14.83
CA THR A 97 -11.20 1.68 -16.11
C THR A 97 -12.44 0.82 -16.35
N ALA A 98 -13.25 0.60 -15.32
CA ALA A 98 -14.46 -0.20 -15.34
C ALA A 98 -15.59 0.47 -14.56
N ALA A 99 -16.82 -0.03 -14.75
CA ALA A 99 -18.00 0.41 -14.02
C ALA A 99 -18.39 -0.61 -12.94
N GLY A 100 -19.00 -0.14 -11.85
CA GLY A 100 -19.42 -0.98 -10.72
C GLY A 100 -19.46 -0.20 -9.41
N ALA A 101 -19.86 -0.87 -8.32
CA ALA A 101 -19.72 -0.30 -6.98
C ALA A 101 -18.25 -0.25 -6.57
N LEU A 102 -17.82 0.79 -5.87
CA LEU A 102 -16.48 0.86 -5.28
C LEU A 102 -16.47 0.05 -3.97
N HIS A 103 -15.57 -0.92 -3.87
CA HIS A 103 -15.35 -1.70 -2.65
C HIS A 103 -14.00 -1.36 -2.04
N PHE A 104 -13.95 -1.33 -0.72
CA PHE A 104 -12.71 -1.21 0.04
C PHE A 104 -12.46 -2.47 0.86
N ALA A 105 -11.20 -2.76 1.12
CA ALA A 105 -10.81 -3.85 2.01
C ALA A 105 -9.77 -3.45 3.05
N THR A 106 -9.84 -4.13 4.19
CA THR A 106 -8.80 -4.20 5.22
C THR A 106 -7.97 -5.47 5.02
N TYR A 107 -6.79 -5.31 4.41
CA TYR A 107 -5.85 -6.42 4.16
C TYR A 107 -5.18 -6.90 5.45
N GLN A 108 -5.03 -8.21 5.67
CA GLN A 108 -4.40 -8.79 6.88
C GLN A 108 -3.33 -9.85 6.58
N GLY A 109 -2.64 -9.70 5.45
CA GLY A 109 -1.79 -10.74 4.85
C GLY A 109 -2.32 -11.10 3.46
N GLU A 110 -1.88 -12.17 2.84
CA GLU A 110 -1.90 -12.32 1.38
C GLU A 110 -3.26 -12.45 0.65
N TRP A 111 -3.26 -11.97 -0.59
CA TRP A 111 -4.27 -12.26 -1.60
C TRP A 111 -3.93 -13.55 -2.35
N ALA A 112 -4.92 -14.43 -2.51
CA ALA A 112 -4.81 -15.63 -3.35
C ALA A 112 -5.01 -15.31 -4.84
N THR A 113 -5.84 -14.31 -5.15
CA THR A 113 -6.26 -14.01 -6.52
C THR A 113 -6.27 -12.50 -6.79
N ARG A 114 -6.23 -12.14 -8.08
CA ARG A 114 -6.26 -10.74 -8.52
C ARG A 114 -7.62 -10.06 -8.36
N ASP A 115 -8.69 -10.80 -8.09
CA ASP A 115 -10.01 -10.25 -7.79
C ASP A 115 -10.31 -10.16 -6.29
N GLY A 116 -9.39 -10.62 -5.42
CA GLY A 116 -9.42 -10.33 -3.99
C GLY A 116 -9.91 -11.47 -3.10
N GLU A 117 -9.72 -12.72 -3.49
CA GLU A 117 -9.81 -13.85 -2.57
C GLU A 117 -8.61 -13.83 -1.62
N LEU A 118 -8.83 -14.17 -0.34
CA LEU A 118 -7.77 -14.20 0.66
C LEU A 118 -7.01 -15.53 0.60
N ALA A 119 -5.68 -15.45 0.64
CA ALA A 119 -4.86 -16.60 1.03
C ALA A 119 -4.76 -16.70 2.55
N THR A 120 -4.87 -15.57 3.25
CA THR A 120 -4.97 -15.50 4.72
C THR A 120 -6.28 -16.09 5.23
N PRO A 121 -6.25 -16.98 6.26
CA PRO A 121 -7.46 -17.46 6.93
C PRO A 121 -8.33 -16.33 7.49
N VAL A 122 -9.64 -16.40 7.28
CA VAL A 122 -10.61 -15.38 7.72
C VAL A 122 -10.65 -15.24 9.24
N GLU A 123 -10.37 -16.32 9.97
CA GLU A 123 -10.36 -16.37 11.43
C GLU A 123 -9.33 -15.41 12.03
N LEU A 124 -8.25 -15.10 11.30
CA LEU A 124 -7.22 -14.15 11.75
C LEU A 124 -7.75 -12.72 11.88
N TYR A 125 -8.86 -12.37 11.22
CA TYR A 125 -9.49 -11.06 11.39
C TYR A 125 -10.08 -10.91 12.79
N GLN A 126 -10.51 -11.99 13.46
CA GLN A 126 -11.22 -11.91 14.75
C GLN A 126 -10.37 -11.29 15.86
N THR A 127 -9.05 -11.42 15.78
CA THR A 127 -8.10 -10.87 16.76
C THR A 127 -7.64 -9.46 16.43
N VAL A 128 -7.90 -8.98 15.21
CA VAL A 128 -7.49 -7.65 14.77
C VAL A 128 -8.37 -6.59 15.42
N THR A 129 -7.79 -5.47 15.79
CA THR A 129 -8.51 -4.32 16.34
C THR A 129 -8.26 -3.07 15.50
N GLY A 130 -8.92 -1.97 15.87
CA GLY A 130 -8.78 -0.71 15.14
C GLY A 130 -9.70 -0.59 13.93
N VAL A 131 -9.60 0.56 13.28
CA VAL A 131 -10.52 1.01 12.23
C VAL A 131 -9.74 1.90 11.27
N ILE A 132 -10.01 1.72 9.97
CA ILE A 132 -9.70 2.70 8.95
C ILE A 132 -11.01 3.36 8.50
N GLU A 133 -11.03 4.67 8.44
CA GLU A 133 -12.15 5.43 7.89
C GLU A 133 -11.73 6.06 6.57
N VAL A 134 -12.62 6.02 5.58
CA VAL A 134 -12.35 6.44 4.20
C VAL A 134 -13.43 7.40 3.73
N ALA A 135 -13.03 8.55 3.21
CA ALA A 135 -13.87 9.46 2.45
C ALA A 135 -13.58 9.24 0.97
N ALA A 136 -14.51 8.61 0.25
CA ALA A 136 -14.43 8.37 -1.18
C ALA A 136 -15.21 9.45 -1.93
N ILE A 137 -14.62 9.98 -3.00
CA ILE A 137 -15.16 11.08 -3.79
C ILE A 137 -15.14 10.65 -5.24
N ARG A 138 -16.29 10.79 -5.93
CA ARG A 138 -16.37 10.73 -7.39
C ARG A 138 -16.55 12.15 -7.91
N TRP A 139 -15.70 12.53 -8.85
CA TRP A 139 -15.68 13.90 -9.38
C TRP A 139 -16.58 14.05 -10.62
N SER A 140 -17.23 15.20 -10.77
CA SER A 140 -17.97 15.58 -11.99
C SER A 140 -17.04 15.94 -13.15
N GLY A 141 -15.75 16.12 -12.87
CA GLY A 141 -14.69 16.49 -13.82
C GLY A 141 -13.34 16.00 -13.31
N GLY A 142 -12.28 16.79 -13.51
CA GLY A 142 -10.94 16.42 -13.02
C GLY A 142 -10.83 16.45 -11.49
N ALA A 143 -10.27 15.40 -10.90
CA ALA A 143 -10.05 15.27 -9.46
C ALA A 143 -9.10 16.35 -8.93
N ALA A 144 -8.04 16.69 -9.69
CA ALA A 144 -7.11 17.74 -9.29
C ALA A 144 -7.80 19.11 -9.14
N GLU A 145 -8.68 19.46 -10.08
CA GLU A 145 -9.46 20.69 -10.02
C GLU A 145 -10.45 20.67 -8.85
N GLY A 146 -11.13 19.54 -8.64
CA GLY A 146 -12.05 19.36 -7.54
C GLY A 146 -11.38 19.47 -6.17
N LEU A 147 -10.24 18.80 -5.98
CA LEU A 147 -9.43 18.90 -4.76
C LEU A 147 -8.96 20.33 -4.51
N ALA A 148 -8.49 21.02 -5.56
CA ALA A 148 -8.06 22.42 -5.46
C ALA A 148 -9.24 23.34 -5.08
N ALA A 149 -10.43 23.11 -5.66
CA ALA A 149 -11.63 23.87 -5.33
C ALA A 149 -12.07 23.66 -3.88
N ILE A 150 -12.02 22.42 -3.36
CA ILE A 150 -12.32 22.15 -1.94
C ILE A 150 -11.27 22.81 -1.04
N ALA A 151 -9.98 22.69 -1.36
CA ALA A 151 -8.89 23.28 -0.58
C ALA A 151 -9.00 24.82 -0.51
N ALA A 152 -9.46 25.47 -1.57
CA ALA A 152 -9.67 26.91 -1.61
C ALA A 152 -10.93 27.37 -0.85
N ALA A 153 -11.93 26.49 -0.70
CA ALA A 153 -13.24 26.83 -0.16
C ALA A 153 -13.39 26.59 1.35
N GLY A 154 -12.45 25.89 1.98
CA GLY A 154 -12.58 25.42 3.36
C GLY A 154 -11.29 25.53 4.18
N PRO A 155 -11.34 25.08 5.45
CA PRO A 155 -10.13 25.01 6.28
C PRO A 155 -9.10 24.07 5.66
N GLN A 156 -7.82 24.32 5.93
CA GLN A 156 -6.74 23.46 5.47
C GLN A 156 -6.92 22.03 6.02
N ASP A 157 -7.19 21.08 5.11
CA ASP A 157 -7.28 19.66 5.43
C ASP A 157 -5.97 18.96 5.00
N PRO A 158 -5.30 18.24 5.92
CA PRO A 158 -3.99 17.66 5.65
C PRO A 158 -4.03 16.56 4.58
N LEU A 159 -5.11 15.78 4.47
CA LEU A 159 -5.23 14.72 3.48
C LEU A 159 -5.49 15.31 2.09
N ILE A 160 -6.37 16.32 1.97
CA ILE A 160 -6.56 17.04 0.70
C ILE A 160 -5.24 17.67 0.24
N GLY A 161 -4.51 18.33 1.15
CA GLY A 161 -3.21 18.90 0.84
C GLY A 161 -2.15 17.85 0.45
N ALA A 162 -2.15 16.68 1.09
CA ALA A 162 -1.27 15.57 0.73
C ALA A 162 -1.54 15.06 -0.68
N GLU A 163 -2.82 14.88 -1.04
CA GLU A 163 -3.19 14.39 -2.36
C GLU A 163 -2.87 15.39 -3.47
N LEU A 164 -3.11 16.69 -3.24
CA LEU A 164 -2.70 17.74 -4.17
C LEU A 164 -1.18 17.75 -4.41
N ARG A 165 -0.38 17.59 -3.34
CA ARG A 165 1.09 17.49 -3.47
C ARG A 165 1.49 16.25 -4.26
N ARG A 166 0.84 15.11 -4.01
CA ARG A 166 1.10 13.86 -4.72
C ARG A 166 0.81 13.98 -6.22
N LEU A 167 -0.32 14.60 -6.57
CA LEU A 167 -0.70 14.84 -7.96
C LEU A 167 0.24 15.82 -8.67
N ALA A 168 0.73 16.85 -7.97
CA ALA A 168 1.67 17.82 -8.52
C ALA A 168 3.10 17.27 -8.70
N SER A 169 3.48 16.26 -7.90
CA SER A 169 4.81 15.65 -7.93
C SER A 169 4.71 14.13 -7.76
N PRO A 170 4.20 13.42 -8.78
CA PRO A 170 4.06 11.96 -8.71
C PRO A 170 5.43 11.28 -8.60
N VAL A 171 5.47 10.15 -7.89
CA VAL A 171 6.67 9.32 -7.81
C VAL A 171 6.95 8.68 -9.16
N VAL A 172 8.11 8.98 -9.73
CA VAL A 172 8.58 8.35 -10.97
C VAL A 172 9.14 6.97 -10.64
N LYS A 173 8.56 5.92 -11.22
CA LYS A 173 9.00 4.54 -11.03
C LYS A 173 10.29 4.23 -11.79
N PRO A 174 11.17 3.36 -11.27
CA PRO A 174 12.31 2.86 -12.03
C PRO A 174 11.88 2.15 -13.33
N GLU A 175 12.57 2.43 -14.43
CA GLU A 175 12.21 1.89 -15.75
C GLU A 175 12.43 0.38 -15.86
N GLY A 176 11.45 -0.33 -16.43
CA GLY A 176 11.50 -1.79 -16.63
C GLY A 176 11.33 -2.60 -15.34
N TRP A 177 10.83 -1.97 -14.28
CA TRP A 177 10.52 -2.61 -13.01
C TRP A 177 9.01 -2.57 -12.75
N GLU A 178 8.49 -3.63 -12.13
CA GLU A 178 7.07 -3.79 -11.81
C GLU A 178 6.88 -4.08 -10.32
N GLN A 179 5.76 -3.66 -9.75
CA GLN A 179 5.41 -3.97 -8.36
C GLN A 179 4.86 -5.40 -8.27
N LEU A 180 5.22 -6.13 -7.23
CA LEU A 180 4.59 -7.42 -6.95
C LEU A 180 3.10 -7.22 -6.64
N TRP A 181 2.24 -7.79 -7.49
CA TRP A 181 0.82 -7.40 -7.57
C TRP A 181 0.05 -7.50 -6.24
N PHE A 182 0.31 -8.53 -5.42
CA PHE A 182 -0.42 -8.74 -4.16
C PHE A 182 0.13 -7.93 -2.97
N LEU A 183 1.19 -7.12 -3.20
CA LEU A 183 1.64 -6.06 -2.28
C LEU A 183 1.19 -4.66 -2.74
N GLY A 184 0.67 -4.57 -3.96
CA GLY A 184 0.00 -3.39 -4.51
C GLY A 184 0.97 -2.32 -5.00
N ASP A 185 0.42 -1.28 -5.63
CA ASP A 185 1.20 -0.08 -5.92
C ASP A 185 1.45 0.70 -4.63
N ASN A 186 2.57 1.42 -4.55
CA ASN A 186 3.02 2.18 -3.38
C ASN A 186 3.91 3.34 -3.82
N ALA A 187 4.34 4.20 -2.90
CA ALA A 187 5.29 5.28 -3.18
C ALA A 187 6.73 4.96 -2.74
N ILE A 188 7.01 3.71 -2.35
CA ILE A 188 8.28 3.31 -1.70
C ILE A 188 9.47 3.46 -2.65
N PHE A 189 9.32 2.99 -3.88
CA PHE A 189 10.39 2.95 -4.88
C PHE A 189 10.29 4.10 -5.88
N SER A 190 11.40 4.81 -6.08
CA SER A 190 11.53 5.96 -6.99
C SER A 190 12.80 5.87 -7.84
N SER A 191 12.75 6.38 -9.07
CA SER A 191 13.92 6.50 -9.94
C SER A 191 14.85 7.61 -9.44
N ARG A 192 16.16 7.32 -9.31
CA ARG A 192 17.19 8.26 -8.87
C ARG A 192 18.47 8.09 -9.69
N GLY A 193 18.67 8.89 -10.72
CA GLY A 193 19.97 9.09 -11.41
C GLY A 193 20.89 7.86 -11.48
N GLY A 194 20.43 6.74 -12.07
CA GLY A 194 21.20 5.49 -12.19
C GLY A 194 20.97 4.46 -11.06
N GLY A 195 20.05 4.71 -10.14
CA GLY A 195 19.67 3.81 -9.05
C GLY A 195 18.21 3.94 -8.64
N ILE A 196 17.84 3.21 -7.59
CA ILE A 196 16.50 3.16 -7.03
C ILE A 196 16.54 3.80 -5.65
N GLY A 197 15.79 4.88 -5.47
CA GLY A 197 15.56 5.48 -4.16
C GLY A 197 14.46 4.72 -3.44
N VAL A 198 14.72 4.33 -2.19
CA VAL A 198 13.77 3.64 -1.31
C VAL A 198 13.45 4.56 -0.14
N HIS A 199 12.17 4.88 0.03
CA HIS A 199 11.68 5.61 1.20
C HIS A 199 10.36 5.00 1.65
N MET A 200 10.39 4.26 2.75
CA MET A 200 9.22 3.56 3.31
C MET A 200 8.74 4.20 4.61
N HIS A 201 7.44 4.11 4.85
CA HIS A 201 6.81 4.48 6.11
C HIS A 201 5.50 3.71 6.25
N GLU A 202 5.43 2.81 7.24
CA GLU A 202 4.23 2.00 7.55
C GLU A 202 3.64 1.30 6.33
N ASP A 203 4.51 0.75 5.49
CA ASP A 203 4.14 0.10 4.24
C ASP A 203 5.16 -0.98 3.85
N ALA A 204 4.77 -1.88 2.97
CA ALA A 204 5.63 -2.91 2.39
C ALA A 204 5.46 -2.96 0.86
N GLY A 205 6.49 -3.42 0.17
CA GLY A 205 6.45 -3.56 -1.28
C GLY A 205 7.66 -4.31 -1.80
N ILE A 206 7.47 -4.96 -2.94
CA ILE A 206 8.54 -5.60 -3.70
C ILE A 206 8.49 -5.04 -5.11
N LEU A 207 9.65 -4.62 -5.60
CA LEU A 207 9.86 -4.19 -6.97
C LEU A 207 10.67 -5.27 -7.70
N GLN A 208 10.15 -5.76 -8.83
CA GLN A 208 10.70 -6.89 -9.56
C GLN A 208 11.05 -6.48 -10.99
N LYS A 209 12.08 -7.10 -11.54
CA LYS A 209 12.46 -6.97 -12.94
C LYS A 209 12.92 -8.33 -13.44
N PRO A 210 12.34 -8.87 -14.52
CA PRO A 210 12.81 -10.11 -15.11
C PRO A 210 14.21 -9.92 -15.69
N VAL A 211 15.05 -10.94 -15.52
CA VAL A 211 16.43 -10.95 -16.00
C VAL A 211 16.71 -12.33 -16.58
N GLU A 212 17.13 -12.36 -17.84
CA GLU A 212 17.50 -13.59 -18.56
C GLU A 212 19.03 -13.75 -18.50
N ILE A 213 19.53 -14.52 -17.53
CA ILE A 213 20.96 -14.80 -17.34
C ILE A 213 21.16 -16.28 -17.05
N ASP A 214 22.09 -16.91 -17.78
CA ASP A 214 22.52 -18.27 -17.49
C ASP A 214 23.26 -18.34 -16.14
N LEU A 215 22.84 -19.27 -15.28
CA LEU A 215 23.52 -19.54 -14.02
C LEU A 215 24.70 -20.48 -14.26
N THR A 216 25.89 -19.94 -14.13
CA THR A 216 27.17 -20.65 -14.19
C THR A 216 27.92 -20.46 -12.87
N PRO A 217 28.97 -21.26 -12.58
CA PRO A 217 29.82 -21.03 -11.42
C PRO A 217 30.48 -19.63 -11.39
N ASP A 218 30.58 -18.95 -12.53
CA ASP A 218 31.16 -17.61 -12.66
C ASP A 218 30.10 -16.48 -12.60
N THR A 219 28.81 -16.82 -12.47
CA THR A 219 27.74 -15.82 -12.40
C THR A 219 27.83 -15.04 -11.09
N THR A 220 27.96 -13.71 -11.20
CA THR A 220 28.08 -12.81 -10.04
C THR A 220 26.93 -11.84 -9.94
N LEU A 221 26.42 -11.62 -8.72
CA LEU A 221 25.52 -10.53 -8.38
C LEU A 221 26.29 -9.43 -7.65
N SER A 222 26.15 -8.16 -8.06
CA SER A 222 26.78 -7.04 -7.38
C SER A 222 25.86 -5.82 -7.32
N TRP A 223 25.91 -5.09 -6.22
CA TRP A 223 25.14 -3.88 -5.99
C TRP A 223 25.83 -2.98 -4.95
N ARG A 224 25.38 -1.74 -4.83
CA ARG A 224 25.88 -0.79 -3.84
C ARG A 224 24.70 -0.17 -3.10
N TRP A 225 24.84 -0.05 -1.79
CA TRP A 225 23.84 0.58 -0.94
C TRP A 225 24.29 1.96 -0.49
N LEU A 226 23.32 2.84 -0.30
CA LEU A 226 23.44 4.01 0.55
C LEU A 226 22.25 3.99 1.51
N VAL A 227 22.45 3.39 2.70
CA VAL A 227 21.41 3.29 3.73
C VAL A 227 21.62 4.37 4.76
N SER A 228 20.63 5.26 4.92
CA SER A 228 20.63 6.28 5.96
C SER A 228 20.02 5.79 7.27
N LYS A 229 19.07 4.85 7.19
CA LYS A 229 18.34 4.29 8.34
C LYS A 229 17.79 2.91 7.96
N LEU A 230 17.97 1.92 8.84
CA LEU A 230 17.31 0.61 8.72
C LEU A 230 15.87 0.70 9.26
N PRO A 231 14.94 -0.09 8.71
CA PRO A 231 13.56 -0.10 9.20
C PRO A 231 13.46 -0.75 10.59
N ALA A 232 14.11 -1.91 10.79
CA ALA A 232 14.19 -2.56 12.09
C ALA A 232 15.20 -1.92 13.05
N SER A 233 14.94 -2.11 14.34
CA SER A 233 15.87 -1.91 15.45
C SER A 233 16.24 -3.20 16.19
N GLU A 234 15.67 -4.33 15.76
CA GLU A 234 15.82 -5.66 16.38
C GLU A 234 16.18 -6.72 15.32
N ALA A 235 16.46 -7.94 15.77
CA ALA A 235 16.73 -9.06 14.87
C ALA A 235 15.49 -9.43 14.06
N GLU A 236 15.61 -9.56 12.74
CA GLU A 236 14.48 -9.64 11.80
C GLU A 236 14.02 -11.08 11.50
N ASN A 237 14.49 -12.06 12.26
CA ASN A 237 14.27 -13.48 12.00
C ASN A 237 13.03 -14.08 12.71
N THR A 238 12.09 -13.24 13.15
CA THR A 238 10.82 -13.65 13.75
C THR A 238 9.67 -12.87 13.14
N ILE A 239 8.44 -13.42 13.15
CA ILE A 239 7.26 -12.77 12.52
C ILE A 239 7.07 -11.32 13.01
N PRO A 240 7.09 -11.01 14.32
CA PRO A 240 6.84 -9.65 14.81
C PRO A 240 7.91 -8.63 14.43
N THR A 241 9.14 -9.09 14.16
CA THR A 241 10.29 -8.22 13.93
C THR A 241 10.78 -8.26 12.48
N HIS A 242 10.06 -8.95 11.59
CA HIS A 242 10.44 -9.15 10.19
C HIS A 242 10.25 -7.89 9.36
N ASP A 243 11.12 -6.90 9.57
CA ASP A 243 11.06 -5.58 8.95
C ASP A 243 12.43 -5.18 8.39
N TYR A 244 12.60 -5.20 7.07
CA TYR A 244 13.91 -5.08 6.44
C TYR A 244 13.85 -4.47 5.03
N LEU A 245 15.01 -4.04 4.56
CA LEU A 245 15.27 -3.68 3.17
C LEU A 245 16.25 -4.69 2.56
N SER A 246 15.90 -5.28 1.42
CA SER A 246 16.70 -6.32 0.77
C SER A 246 16.84 -6.16 -0.74
N ILE A 247 17.81 -6.92 -1.29
CA ILE A 247 17.84 -7.34 -2.70
C ILE A 247 17.60 -8.84 -2.71
N ALA A 248 16.68 -9.31 -3.54
CA ALA A 248 16.40 -10.73 -3.71
C ALA A 248 16.64 -11.18 -5.15
N VAL A 249 16.98 -12.45 -5.33
CA VAL A 249 17.00 -13.14 -6.62
C VAL A 249 16.01 -14.29 -6.55
N GLU A 250 14.92 -14.19 -7.31
CA GLU A 250 13.96 -15.29 -7.52
C GLU A 250 14.43 -16.15 -8.70
N PHE A 251 14.47 -17.45 -8.52
CA PHE A 251 14.86 -18.44 -9.53
C PHE A 251 13.62 -19.06 -10.20
N ASP A 252 13.81 -19.74 -11.34
CA ASP A 252 12.73 -20.40 -12.08
C ASP A 252 11.94 -21.43 -11.27
N ASN A 253 12.58 -22.02 -10.26
CA ASN A 253 11.94 -22.95 -9.33
C ASN A 253 11.11 -22.26 -8.23
N ARG A 254 10.91 -20.94 -8.31
CA ARG A 254 10.15 -20.10 -7.38
C ARG A 254 10.78 -19.94 -5.98
N LEU A 255 12.00 -20.43 -5.78
CA LEU A 255 12.78 -20.13 -4.58
C LEU A 255 13.51 -18.81 -4.79
N ASP A 256 13.74 -18.08 -3.71
CA ASP A 256 14.55 -16.88 -3.73
C ASP A 256 15.64 -16.87 -2.65
N LEU A 257 16.70 -16.11 -2.96
CA LEU A 257 17.76 -15.75 -2.02
C LEU A 257 17.69 -14.25 -1.77
N THR A 258 17.47 -13.89 -0.51
CA THR A 258 17.28 -12.51 -0.06
C THR A 258 18.50 -12.03 0.73
N TYR A 259 19.19 -11.02 0.21
CA TYR A 259 20.34 -10.40 0.83
C TYR A 259 19.95 -9.07 1.48
N TYR A 260 20.26 -8.92 2.77
CA TYR A 260 19.85 -7.73 3.50
C TYR A 260 20.86 -7.28 4.56
N TRP A 261 20.67 -6.06 5.04
CA TRP A 261 21.42 -5.49 6.16
C TRP A 261 20.58 -5.65 7.43
N SER A 262 21.08 -6.45 8.38
CA SER A 262 20.42 -6.65 9.67
C SER A 262 20.77 -5.57 10.69
N ALA A 263 19.81 -5.19 11.52
CA ALA A 263 20.01 -4.33 12.67
C ALA A 263 20.72 -5.02 13.84
N ALA A 264 20.69 -6.37 13.93
CA ALA A 264 21.19 -7.09 15.10
C ALA A 264 21.78 -8.49 14.85
N LEU A 265 21.48 -9.14 13.72
CA LEU A 265 21.98 -10.48 13.41
C LEU A 265 23.40 -10.44 12.83
N PRO A 266 24.28 -11.39 13.19
CA PRO A 266 25.63 -11.46 12.62
C PRO A 266 25.65 -11.63 11.09
N VAL A 267 26.66 -11.05 10.44
CA VAL A 267 26.94 -11.31 9.03
C VAL A 267 27.16 -12.81 8.80
N GLY A 268 26.53 -13.36 7.75
CA GLY A 268 26.56 -14.78 7.43
C GLY A 268 25.45 -15.60 8.10
N THR A 269 24.62 -15.01 8.97
CA THR A 269 23.40 -15.66 9.44
C THR A 269 22.46 -15.95 8.27
N VAL A 270 21.92 -17.16 8.24
CA VAL A 270 20.96 -17.65 7.24
C VAL A 270 19.72 -18.20 7.94
N PHE A 271 18.54 -17.82 7.46
CA PHE A 271 17.26 -18.35 7.96
C PHE A 271 16.20 -18.33 6.87
N THR A 272 15.18 -19.19 7.01
CA THR A 272 13.99 -19.17 6.15
C THR A 272 13.04 -18.08 6.59
N CYS A 273 12.34 -17.44 5.65
CA CYS A 273 11.37 -16.40 5.96
C CYS A 273 10.39 -16.84 7.07
N PRO A 274 10.18 -16.03 8.13
CA PRO A 274 9.27 -16.39 9.21
C PRO A 274 7.79 -16.29 8.82
N LEU A 275 7.45 -15.61 7.71
CA LEU A 275 6.07 -15.46 7.26
C LEU A 275 5.54 -16.79 6.70
N PRO A 276 4.39 -17.32 7.16
CA PRO A 276 3.93 -18.67 6.82
C PRO A 276 3.86 -18.97 5.32
N THR A 277 3.41 -17.98 4.56
CA THR A 277 3.26 -18.08 3.11
C THR A 277 4.60 -18.02 2.37
N TRP A 278 5.64 -17.40 2.95
CA TRP A 278 6.97 -17.23 2.35
C TRP A 278 8.01 -18.23 2.84
N ALA A 279 7.78 -18.90 3.98
CA ALA A 279 8.75 -19.79 4.63
C ALA A 279 9.27 -20.91 3.72
N ALA A 280 8.47 -21.35 2.74
CA ALA A 280 8.84 -22.40 1.79
C ALA A 280 9.58 -21.89 0.54
N ARG A 281 9.67 -20.58 0.34
CA ARG A 281 10.18 -19.94 -0.89
C ARG A 281 11.36 -18.99 -0.65
N GLU A 282 11.40 -18.28 0.47
CA GLU A 282 12.42 -17.26 0.72
C GLU A 282 13.45 -17.69 1.77
N THR A 283 14.72 -17.52 1.43
CA THR A 283 15.86 -17.70 2.34
C THR A 283 16.67 -16.42 2.46
N HIS A 284 16.79 -15.91 3.69
CA HIS A 284 17.52 -14.69 4.01
C HIS A 284 18.99 -14.98 4.32
N MET A 285 19.87 -14.09 3.85
CA MET A 285 21.28 -14.04 4.18
C MET A 285 21.68 -12.64 4.63
N VAL A 286 22.23 -12.54 5.84
CA VAL A 286 22.76 -11.27 6.36
C VAL A 286 24.11 -10.97 5.70
N VAL A 287 24.18 -9.90 4.89
CA VAL A 287 25.41 -9.47 4.19
C VAL A 287 26.08 -8.25 4.84
N ARG A 288 25.36 -7.57 5.74
CA ARG A 288 25.80 -6.42 6.55
C ARG A 288 25.09 -6.47 7.89
N SER A 289 25.75 -6.01 8.96
CA SER A 289 25.16 -5.74 10.27
C SER A 289 25.77 -4.48 10.83
#